data_AF-A0A960XZF6-F1
#
_entry.id   AF-A0A960XZF6-F1
#
_cell.length_a   1.000
_cell.length_b   1.000
_cell.length_c   1.000
_cell.angle_alpha   90.00
_cell.angle_beta   90.00
_cell.angle_gamma   90.00
#
_symmetry.space_group_name_H-M   'P 1'
#
loop_
_entity.id
_entity.type
_entity.pdbx_description
1 polymer ?
#
loop_
_entity_poly.entity_id
_entity_poly.type
_entity_poly.pdbx_seq_one_letter_code
_entity_poly.pdbx_strand_id
1 'polypeptide(L)'
;MVTDLYSESYEELAIRAYSQKDYERSGYLCRKHLENNKDFSSVKLEKVFFRVEPNLFVLDKYLESKKTGKSKHIEPLLLTFLEKASIAGNAKLGKKWGTYFLNEFSKSRSYAKGLYHFASLLVREKDYDGGNRVLKSIPMGSIRSKSQKRKIFLLSLASLEKDQKIIRNSKQYLKKYYHSNYSDYILALLIESYRHRGKEKIANHLIKKFQEDFPTSPFRNMIGI
;
A
#
# COMPACT_ATOMS: atom_id res chain seq x y z
N MET A 1 46.29 -13.24 29.68
CA MET A 1 44.84 -13.00 29.73
C MET A 1 44.42 -12.49 28.36
N VAL A 2 43.91 -13.39 27.53
CA VAL A 2 43.38 -13.04 26.20
C VAL A 2 41.96 -12.54 26.43
N THR A 3 41.69 -11.35 25.91
CA THR A 3 40.41 -10.63 25.94
C THR A 3 39.24 -11.53 25.54
N ASP A 4 38.20 -11.59 26.39
CA ASP A 4 36.86 -12.03 26.02
C ASP A 4 36.32 -11.10 24.92
N LEU A 5 36.65 -11.42 23.67
CA LEU A 5 36.01 -10.87 22.48
C LEU A 5 34.59 -11.44 22.44
N TYR A 6 33.65 -10.68 22.99
CA TYR A 6 32.22 -10.93 22.85
C TYR A 6 31.90 -11.22 21.37
N SER A 7 31.61 -12.47 21.04
CA SER A 7 31.13 -12.84 19.72
C SER A 7 29.74 -12.21 19.56
N GLU A 8 29.66 -11.13 18.78
CA GLU A 8 28.39 -10.43 18.55
C GLU A 8 27.32 -11.41 18.08
N SER A 9 26.13 -11.30 18.67
CA SER A 9 25.01 -12.15 18.30
C SER A 9 24.55 -11.85 16.86
N TYR A 10 23.94 -12.84 16.20
CA TYR A 10 23.34 -12.62 14.87
C TYR A 10 22.32 -11.47 14.87
N GLU A 11 21.66 -11.21 16.00
CA GLU A 11 20.74 -10.09 16.16
C GLU A 11 21.45 -8.74 16.04
N GLU A 12 22.50 -8.53 16.82
CA GLU A 12 23.26 -7.27 16.84
C GLU A 12 23.88 -6.99 15.47
N LEU A 13 24.46 -8.03 14.86
CA LEU A 13 25.02 -7.97 13.51
C LEU A 13 23.94 -7.60 12.48
N ALA A 14 22.75 -8.22 12.54
CA ALA A 14 21.67 -7.95 11.59
C ALA A 14 21.15 -6.50 11.69
N ILE A 15 20.99 -5.99 12.91
CA ILE A 15 20.53 -4.62 13.18
C ILE A 15 21.59 -3.60 12.74
N ARG A 16 22.87 -3.88 12.98
CA ARG A 16 23.98 -3.04 12.53
C ARG A 16 24.07 -2.98 11.01
N ALA A 17 24.03 -4.12 10.34
CA ALA A 17 24.02 -4.20 8.88
C ALA A 17 22.84 -3.43 8.28
N TYR A 18 21.64 -3.55 8.87
CA TYR A 18 20.47 -2.77 8.46
C TYR A 18 20.69 -1.26 8.57
N SER A 19 21.30 -0.82 9.69
CA SER A 19 21.58 0.61 9.94
C SER A 19 22.65 1.16 8.98
N GLN A 20 23.57 0.31 8.53
CA GLN A 20 24.57 0.61 7.50
C GLN A 20 24.01 0.48 6.07
N LYS A 21 22.71 0.20 5.91
CA LYS A 21 22.02 -0.02 4.62
C LYS A 21 22.50 -1.25 3.85
N ASP A 22 23.22 -2.16 4.50
CA ASP A 22 23.58 -3.46 3.96
C ASP A 22 22.42 -4.44 4.18
N TYR A 23 21.38 -4.31 3.35
CA TYR A 23 20.13 -5.05 3.50
C TYR A 23 20.28 -6.54 3.17
N GLU A 24 21.17 -6.88 2.24
CA GLU A 24 21.43 -8.28 1.87
C GLU A 24 22.06 -9.03 3.04
N ARG A 25 23.14 -8.47 3.61
CA ARG A 25 23.78 -9.05 4.80
C ARG A 25 22.83 -9.08 5.98
N SER A 26 22.07 -8.01 6.21
CA SER A 26 21.06 -7.98 7.27
C SER A 26 20.02 -9.10 7.11
N GLY A 27 19.54 -9.33 5.89
CA GLY A 27 18.60 -10.41 5.58
C GLY A 27 19.20 -11.80 5.81
N TYR A 28 20.43 -12.03 5.36
CA TYR A 28 21.16 -13.27 5.64
C TYR A 28 21.28 -13.54 7.15
N LEU A 29 21.70 -12.54 7.93
CA LEU A 29 21.87 -12.66 9.37
C LEU A 29 20.53 -12.90 10.10
N CYS A 30 19.44 -12.27 9.66
CA CYS A 30 18.10 -12.55 10.20
C CYS A 30 17.66 -14.00 9.97
N ARG A 31 17.90 -14.56 8.77
CA ARG A 31 17.59 -15.97 8.48
C ARG A 31 18.43 -16.91 9.33
N LYS A 32 19.73 -16.66 9.46
CA LYS A 32 20.62 -17.44 10.34
C LYS A 32 20.17 -17.40 11.80
N HIS A 33 19.72 -16.25 12.28
CA HIS A 33 19.13 -16.15 13.61
C HIS A 33 17.89 -17.04 13.77
N LEU A 34 16.96 -17.01 12.80
CA LEU A 34 15.76 -17.86 12.83
C LEU A 34 16.06 -19.36 12.75
N GLU A 35 17.03 -19.76 11.93
CA GLU A 35 17.49 -21.16 11.83
C GLU A 35 17.95 -21.68 13.20
N ASN A 36 18.66 -20.85 13.97
CA ASN A 36 19.23 -21.25 15.25
C ASN A 36 18.25 -21.15 16.43
N ASN A 37 17.35 -20.16 16.42
CA ASN A 37 16.52 -19.83 17.60
C ASN A 37 15.03 -20.14 17.42
N LYS A 38 14.59 -20.57 16.23
CA LYS A 38 13.18 -20.85 15.84
C LYS A 38 12.23 -19.66 15.90
N ASP A 39 12.61 -18.56 16.54
CA ASP A 39 11.91 -17.29 16.58
C ASP A 39 12.89 -16.12 16.78
N PHE A 40 12.42 -14.88 16.63
CA PHE A 40 13.18 -13.69 16.92
C PHE A 40 13.11 -13.33 18.41
N SER A 41 14.26 -13.07 19.01
CA SER A 41 14.45 -12.60 20.38
C SER A 41 13.82 -11.22 20.64
N SER A 42 13.65 -10.38 19.61
CA SER A 42 13.12 -9.02 19.77
C SER A 42 12.23 -8.55 18.62
N VAL A 43 11.23 -7.72 18.96
CA VAL A 43 10.34 -7.04 18.00
C VAL A 43 11.11 -6.14 17.04
N LYS A 44 12.27 -5.63 17.44
CA LYS A 44 13.12 -4.80 16.58
C LYS A 44 13.70 -5.62 15.44
N LEU A 45 14.22 -6.81 15.76
CA LEU A 45 14.76 -7.73 14.76
C LEU A 45 13.66 -8.27 13.84
N GLU A 46 12.48 -8.60 14.38
CA GLU A 46 11.29 -8.99 13.57
C GLU A 46 10.97 -7.93 12.50
N LYS A 47 10.93 -6.65 12.89
CA LYS A 47 10.67 -5.54 11.96
C LYS A 47 11.78 -5.38 10.92
N VAL A 48 13.04 -5.55 11.31
CA VAL A 48 14.17 -5.52 10.38
C VAL A 48 14.01 -6.63 9.35
N PHE A 49 13.77 -7.87 9.81
CA PHE A 49 13.55 -9.02 8.94
C PHE A 49 12.45 -8.79 7.92
N PHE A 50 11.28 -8.30 8.34
CA PHE A 50 10.17 -8.02 7.41
C PHE A 50 10.53 -6.96 6.36
N ARG A 51 11.41 -6.01 6.69
CA ARG A 51 11.87 -5.00 5.74
C ARG A 51 12.88 -5.55 4.74
N VAL A 52 13.81 -6.39 5.18
CA VAL A 52 14.90 -6.88 4.32
C VAL A 52 14.58 -8.16 3.56
N GLU A 53 13.71 -9.02 4.08
CA GLU A 53 13.36 -10.29 3.44
C GLU A 53 12.53 -10.05 2.16
N PRO A 54 13.04 -10.40 0.96
CA PRO A 54 12.28 -10.26 -0.28
C PRO A 54 11.23 -11.34 -0.49
N ASN A 55 11.38 -12.54 0.10
CA ASN A 55 10.51 -13.66 -0.17
C ASN A 55 9.22 -13.62 0.67
N LEU A 56 8.10 -13.28 0.01
CA LEU A 56 6.78 -13.22 0.64
C LEU A 56 6.30 -14.55 1.22
N PHE A 57 6.74 -15.71 0.71
CA PHE A 57 6.37 -17.01 1.27
C PHE A 57 7.06 -17.29 2.61
N VAL A 58 8.31 -16.81 2.77
CA VAL A 58 9.03 -16.91 4.04
C VAL A 58 8.32 -16.04 5.09
N LEU A 59 7.96 -14.81 4.71
CA LEU A 59 7.20 -13.92 5.59
C LEU A 59 5.80 -14.46 5.92
N ASP A 60 5.11 -15.09 4.98
CA ASP A 60 3.81 -15.74 5.18
C ASP A 60 3.89 -16.84 6.25
N LYS A 61 4.87 -17.74 6.13
CA LYS A 61 5.09 -18.80 7.12
C LYS A 61 5.36 -18.23 8.52
N TYR A 62 6.15 -17.16 8.59
CA TYR A 62 6.43 -16.48 9.86
C TYR A 62 5.18 -15.80 10.45
N LEU A 63 4.35 -15.15 9.64
CA LEU A 63 3.09 -14.57 10.10
C LEU A 63 2.11 -15.64 10.61
N GLU A 64 2.05 -16.81 9.95
CA GLU A 64 1.20 -17.92 10.41
C GLU A 64 1.62 -18.44 11.80
N SER A 65 2.93 -18.58 12.05
CA SER A 65 3.39 -19.00 13.38
C SER A 65 3.02 -17.99 14.46
N LYS A 66 2.99 -16.69 14.14
CA LYS A 66 2.64 -15.62 15.09
C LYS A 66 1.14 -15.43 15.30
N LYS A 67 0.33 -15.77 14.31
CA LYS A 67 -1.14 -15.66 14.37
C LYS A 67 -1.73 -16.50 15.50
N THR A 68 -1.19 -17.69 15.73
CA THR A 68 -1.69 -18.64 16.73
C THR A 68 -1.42 -18.21 18.19
N GLY A 69 -0.48 -17.29 18.42
CA GLY A 69 -0.01 -16.89 19.76
C GLY A 69 -0.57 -15.58 20.32
N LYS A 70 -1.58 -14.96 19.70
CA LYS A 70 -2.10 -13.61 20.08
C LYS A 70 -1.00 -12.54 20.26
N SER A 71 0.04 -12.57 19.41
CA SER A 71 1.11 -11.57 19.49
C SER A 71 0.55 -10.17 19.18
N LYS A 72 0.60 -9.26 20.16
CA LYS A 72 0.21 -7.85 20.01
C LYS A 72 1.05 -7.10 18.96
N HIS A 73 2.14 -7.70 18.47
CA HIS A 73 3.08 -7.07 17.54
C HIS A 73 2.92 -7.50 16.08
N ILE A 74 1.93 -8.36 15.78
CA ILE A 74 1.70 -8.83 14.41
C ILE A 74 1.23 -7.71 13.47
N GLU A 75 0.55 -6.68 13.99
CA GLU A 75 -0.01 -5.59 13.17
C GLU A 75 1.07 -4.81 12.39
N PRO A 76 2.14 -4.26 13.01
CA PRO A 76 3.25 -3.67 12.27
C PRO A 76 3.86 -4.57 11.18
N LEU A 77 3.96 -5.87 11.44
CA LEU A 77 4.52 -6.83 10.49
C LEU A 77 3.58 -7.02 9.29
N LEU A 78 2.27 -7.12 9.54
CA LEU A 78 1.24 -7.20 8.50
C LEU A 78 1.21 -5.94 7.63
N LEU A 79 1.39 -4.76 8.21
CA LEU A 79 1.47 -3.52 7.43
C LEU A 79 2.63 -3.57 6.42
N THR A 80 3.82 -3.98 6.87
CA THR A 80 4.98 -4.13 5.98
C THR A 80 4.75 -5.25 4.96
N PHE A 81 4.12 -6.36 5.36
CA PHE A 81 3.77 -7.43 4.45
C PHE A 81 2.82 -6.97 3.33
N LEU A 82 1.74 -6.27 3.69
CA LEU A 82 0.74 -5.78 2.72
C LEU A 82 1.34 -4.76 1.76
N GLU A 83 2.22 -3.88 2.24
CA GLU A 83 2.98 -2.97 1.41
C GLU A 83 3.82 -3.74 0.38
N LYS A 84 4.59 -4.74 0.81
CA LYS A 84 5.39 -5.59 -0.08
C LYS A 84 4.55 -6.38 -1.07
N ALA A 85 3.46 -7.00 -0.60
CA ALA A 85 2.55 -7.76 -1.46
C ALA A 85 1.91 -6.87 -2.53
N SER A 86 1.53 -5.63 -2.19
CA SER A 86 1.00 -4.65 -3.13
C SER A 86 2.04 -4.22 -4.17
N ILE A 87 3.31 -4.05 -3.79
CA ILE A 87 4.41 -3.70 -4.70
C ILE A 87 4.74 -4.87 -5.63
N ALA A 88 4.79 -6.10 -5.09
CA ALA A 88 5.09 -7.30 -5.85
C ALA A 88 3.93 -7.78 -6.73
N GLY A 89 2.69 -7.32 -6.49
CA GLY A 89 1.51 -7.85 -7.19
C GLY A 89 1.16 -9.28 -6.77
N ASN A 90 1.53 -9.71 -5.55
CA ASN A 90 1.21 -11.07 -5.09
C ASN A 90 -0.21 -11.12 -4.51
N ALA A 91 -1.19 -11.26 -5.42
CA ALA A 91 -2.62 -11.26 -5.09
C ALA A 91 -2.99 -12.32 -4.05
N LYS A 92 -2.48 -13.54 -4.19
CA LYS A 92 -2.86 -14.69 -3.33
C LYS A 92 -2.53 -14.42 -1.87
N LEU A 93 -1.28 -14.10 -1.56
CA LEU A 93 -0.85 -13.86 -0.18
C LEU A 93 -1.36 -12.52 0.36
N GLY A 94 -1.42 -11.50 -0.50
CA GLY A 94 -1.93 -10.19 -0.10
C GLY A 94 -3.44 -10.21 0.20
N LYS A 95 -4.26 -10.99 -0.53
CA LYS A 95 -5.68 -11.20 -0.19
C LYS A 95 -5.84 -11.92 1.15
N LYS A 96 -5.06 -12.98 1.39
CA LYS A 96 -5.08 -13.73 2.66
C LYS A 96 -4.85 -12.80 3.87
N TRP A 97 -3.71 -12.08 3.87
CA TRP A 97 -3.35 -11.22 5.00
C TRP A 97 -4.14 -9.91 5.03
N GLY A 98 -4.60 -9.43 3.87
CA GLY A 98 -5.45 -8.23 3.78
C GLY A 98 -6.81 -8.46 4.43
N THR A 99 -7.44 -9.60 4.16
CA THR A 99 -8.70 -10.00 4.80
C THR A 99 -8.52 -10.21 6.31
N TYR A 100 -7.45 -10.87 6.73
CA TYR A 100 -7.13 -10.99 8.16
C TYR A 100 -6.97 -9.60 8.81
N PHE A 101 -6.24 -8.69 8.16
CA PHE A 101 -6.02 -7.35 8.68
C PHE A 101 -7.32 -6.53 8.80
N LEU A 102 -8.18 -6.64 7.79
CA LEU A 102 -9.51 -6.02 7.75
C LEU A 102 -10.37 -6.43 8.96
N ASN A 103 -10.36 -7.71 9.30
CA ASN A 103 -11.22 -8.25 10.35
C ASN A 103 -10.67 -7.97 11.76
N GLU A 104 -9.36 -8.10 11.95
CA GLU A 104 -8.76 -8.09 13.30
C GLU A 104 -8.37 -6.69 13.79
N PHE A 105 -8.04 -5.76 12.90
CA PHE A 105 -7.42 -4.48 13.30
C PHE A 105 -8.32 -3.25 13.06
N SER A 106 -9.65 -3.43 13.05
CA SER A 106 -10.62 -2.34 12.82
C SER A 106 -10.47 -1.12 13.75
N LYS A 107 -9.93 -1.32 14.95
CA LYS A 107 -9.67 -0.26 15.95
C LYS A 107 -8.24 0.31 15.90
N SER A 108 -7.38 -0.21 15.02
CA SER A 108 -5.99 0.24 14.93
C SER A 108 -5.87 1.67 14.38
N ARG A 109 -4.88 2.42 14.89
CA ARG A 109 -4.48 3.72 14.31
C ARG A 109 -3.91 3.58 12.89
N SER A 110 -3.34 2.44 12.54
CA SER A 110 -2.79 2.14 11.22
C SER A 110 -3.80 1.47 10.29
N TYR A 111 -5.04 1.27 10.75
CA TYR A 111 -6.07 0.54 10.00
C TYR A 111 -6.25 1.07 8.59
N ALA A 112 -6.44 2.39 8.45
CA ALA A 112 -6.57 3.06 7.16
C ALA A 112 -5.34 2.87 6.24
N LYS A 113 -4.13 2.75 6.81
CA LYS A 113 -2.90 2.51 6.02
C LYS A 113 -2.86 1.06 5.52
N GLY A 114 -3.17 0.08 6.37
CA GLY A 114 -3.21 -1.32 5.97
C GLY A 114 -4.25 -1.59 4.89
N LEU A 115 -5.46 -1.04 5.07
CA LEU A 115 -6.52 -1.16 4.08
C LEU A 115 -6.22 -0.43 2.78
N TYR A 116 -5.47 0.68 2.82
CA TYR A 116 -4.99 1.32 1.60
C TYR A 116 -4.10 0.39 0.78
N HIS A 117 -3.12 -0.29 1.39
CA HIS A 117 -2.27 -1.25 0.68
C HIS A 117 -3.06 -2.46 0.18
N PHE A 118 -4.00 -2.97 0.98
CA PHE A 118 -4.86 -4.07 0.56
C PHE A 118 -5.75 -3.67 -0.64
N ALA A 119 -6.43 -2.54 -0.57
CA ALA A 119 -7.21 -2.03 -1.70
C ALA A 119 -6.35 -1.74 -2.93
N SER A 120 -5.13 -1.22 -2.76
CA SER A 120 -4.21 -0.97 -3.89
C SER A 120 -3.87 -2.26 -4.64
N LEU A 121 -3.61 -3.34 -3.89
CA LEU A 121 -3.41 -4.66 -4.47
C LEU A 121 -4.66 -5.11 -5.25
N LEU A 122 -5.84 -5.04 -4.65
CA LEU A 122 -7.09 -5.48 -5.32
C LEU A 122 -7.33 -4.72 -6.63
N VAL A 123 -7.16 -3.40 -6.62
CA VAL A 123 -7.33 -2.55 -7.81
C VAL A 123 -6.29 -2.88 -8.89
N ARG A 124 -5.03 -3.13 -8.50
CA ARG A 124 -3.98 -3.55 -9.44
C ARG A 124 -4.32 -4.88 -10.11
N GLU A 125 -4.91 -5.80 -9.37
CA GLU A 125 -5.38 -7.10 -9.86
C GLU A 125 -6.74 -7.03 -10.57
N LYS A 126 -7.21 -5.82 -10.89
CA LYS A 126 -8.51 -5.54 -11.53
C LYS A 126 -9.73 -6.03 -10.74
N ASP A 127 -9.56 -6.35 -9.45
CA ASP A 127 -10.64 -6.62 -8.50
C ASP A 127 -11.16 -5.28 -7.93
N TYR A 128 -11.75 -4.49 -8.83
CA TYR A 128 -12.24 -3.13 -8.55
C TYR A 128 -13.34 -3.11 -7.49
N ASP A 129 -14.24 -4.08 -7.52
CA ASP A 129 -15.31 -4.24 -6.54
C ASP A 129 -14.80 -4.63 -5.15
N GLY A 130 -13.84 -5.56 -5.08
CA GLY A 130 -13.14 -5.88 -3.85
C GLY A 130 -12.42 -4.65 -3.28
N GLY A 131 -11.64 -3.95 -4.12
CA GLY A 131 -10.95 -2.71 -3.74
C GLY A 131 -11.90 -1.66 -3.18
N ASN A 132 -13.02 -1.40 -3.87
CA ASN A 132 -14.07 -0.50 -3.41
C ASN A 132 -14.67 -0.90 -2.06
N ARG A 133 -14.96 -2.18 -1.86
CA ARG A 133 -15.51 -2.69 -0.58
C ARG A 133 -14.54 -2.44 0.56
N VAL A 134 -13.25 -2.73 0.35
CA VAL A 134 -12.21 -2.45 1.33
C VAL A 134 -12.12 -0.96 1.64
N LEU A 135 -12.09 -0.09 0.62
CA LEU A 135 -11.99 1.36 0.85
C LEU A 135 -13.18 1.94 1.60
N LYS A 136 -14.40 1.43 1.36
CA LYS A 136 -15.61 1.83 2.11
C LYS A 136 -15.55 1.50 3.59
N SER A 137 -14.77 0.49 3.98
CA SER A 137 -14.59 0.13 5.39
C SER A 137 -13.66 1.08 6.14
N ILE A 138 -12.97 1.99 5.44
CA ILE A 138 -12.08 2.97 6.07
C ILE A 138 -12.91 4.15 6.62
N PRO A 139 -12.90 4.40 7.94
CA PRO A 139 -13.63 5.53 8.52
C PRO A 139 -12.91 6.85 8.20
N MET A 140 -13.32 7.55 7.14
CA MET A 140 -12.66 8.78 6.66
C MET A 140 -12.54 9.90 7.71
N GLY A 141 -13.40 9.89 8.73
CA GLY A 141 -13.33 10.81 9.87
C GLY A 141 -12.13 10.57 10.80
N SER A 142 -11.62 9.34 10.89
CA SER A 142 -10.50 8.99 11.79
C SER A 142 -9.13 9.30 11.20
N ILE A 143 -9.05 9.47 9.87
CA ILE A 143 -7.79 9.81 9.20
C ILE A 143 -7.46 11.27 9.49
N ARG A 144 -6.32 11.55 10.14
CA ARG A 144 -5.86 12.93 10.37
C ARG A 144 -5.12 13.51 9.17
N SER A 145 -4.36 12.68 8.45
CA SER A 145 -3.53 13.12 7.32
C SER A 145 -4.36 13.47 6.09
N LYS A 146 -4.33 14.75 5.67
CA LYS A 146 -4.94 15.20 4.41
C LYS A 146 -4.40 14.44 3.20
N SER A 147 -3.09 14.15 3.17
CA SER A 147 -2.45 13.38 2.10
C SER A 147 -3.00 11.95 2.02
N GLN A 148 -3.17 11.28 3.17
CA GLN A 148 -3.73 9.93 3.20
C GLN A 148 -5.20 9.91 2.75
N LYS A 149 -6.02 10.88 3.16
CA LYS A 149 -7.41 11.01 2.66
C LYS A 149 -7.45 11.15 1.14
N ARG A 150 -6.53 11.94 0.57
CA ARG A 150 -6.41 12.09 -0.89
C ARG A 150 -6.05 10.78 -1.54
N LYS A 151 -5.00 10.07 -1.09
CA LYS A 151 -4.61 8.76 -1.66
C LYS A 151 -5.76 7.75 -1.67
N ILE A 152 -6.50 7.63 -0.56
CA ILE A 152 -7.67 6.75 -0.46
C ILE A 152 -8.78 7.18 -1.43
N PHE A 153 -9.02 8.48 -1.57
CA PHE A 153 -9.99 9.01 -2.51
C PHE A 153 -9.60 8.71 -3.97
N LEU A 154 -8.35 8.98 -4.37
CA LEU A 154 -7.85 8.70 -5.72
C LEU A 154 -7.99 7.22 -6.05
N LEU A 155 -7.58 6.36 -5.11
CA LEU A 155 -7.71 4.92 -5.26
C LEU A 155 -9.17 4.49 -5.35
N SER A 156 -10.07 5.14 -4.59
CA SER A 156 -11.50 4.87 -4.68
C SER A 156 -12.05 5.21 -6.05
N LEU A 157 -11.61 6.31 -6.68
CA LEU A 157 -11.99 6.67 -8.04
C LEU A 157 -11.44 5.68 -9.07
N ALA A 158 -10.17 5.30 -8.96
CA ALA A 158 -9.53 4.31 -9.83
C ALA A 158 -10.22 2.94 -9.74
N SER A 159 -10.79 2.61 -8.58
CA SER A 159 -11.51 1.36 -8.36
C SER A 159 -12.97 1.39 -8.83
N LEU A 160 -13.50 2.51 -9.33
CA LEU A 160 -14.88 2.56 -9.78
C LEU A 160 -15.02 1.94 -11.18
N GLU A 161 -15.98 1.03 -11.32
CA GLU A 161 -16.40 0.52 -12.62
C GLU A 161 -17.49 1.39 -13.26
N LYS A 162 -18.20 2.19 -12.45
CA LYS A 162 -19.34 2.99 -12.90
C LYS A 162 -18.92 4.43 -13.20
N ASP A 163 -18.85 4.77 -14.49
CA ASP A 163 -18.53 6.11 -14.99
C ASP A 163 -19.37 7.22 -14.35
N GLN A 164 -20.65 6.99 -14.05
CA GLN A 164 -21.48 8.01 -13.39
C GLN A 164 -20.95 8.42 -12.02
N LYS A 165 -20.43 7.45 -11.27
CA LYS A 165 -19.89 7.68 -9.93
C LYS A 165 -18.50 8.31 -10.03
N ILE A 166 -17.69 7.92 -11.02
CA ILE A 166 -16.41 8.59 -11.33
C ILE A 166 -16.69 10.06 -11.65
N ILE A 167 -17.57 10.33 -12.61
CA ILE A 167 -17.91 11.69 -13.04
C ILE A 167 -18.34 12.56 -11.85
N ARG A 168 -19.29 12.07 -11.05
CA ARG A 168 -19.81 12.82 -9.90
C ARG A 168 -18.71 13.14 -8.89
N ASN A 169 -17.92 12.14 -8.51
CA ASN A 169 -16.90 12.29 -7.48
C ASN A 169 -15.69 13.11 -7.97
N SER A 170 -15.25 12.90 -9.22
CA SER A 170 -14.19 13.69 -9.85
C SER A 170 -14.57 15.17 -9.96
N LYS A 171 -15.81 15.48 -10.37
CA LYS A 171 -16.32 16.87 -10.37
C LYS A 171 -16.29 17.50 -8.97
N GLN A 172 -16.77 16.78 -7.96
CA GLN A 172 -16.78 17.26 -6.58
C GLN A 172 -15.36 17.54 -6.07
N TYR A 173 -14.40 16.68 -6.40
CA TYR A 173 -13.00 16.86 -6.05
C TYR A 173 -12.39 18.07 -6.74
N LEU A 174 -12.50 18.16 -8.07
CA LEU A 174 -11.94 19.24 -8.86
C LEU A 174 -12.50 20.61 -8.46
N LYS A 175 -13.78 20.68 -8.09
CA LYS A 175 -14.39 21.92 -7.56
C LYS A 175 -13.66 22.48 -6.33
N LYS A 176 -13.13 21.61 -5.47
CA LYS A 176 -12.52 22.01 -4.19
C LYS A 176 -10.99 21.97 -4.21
N TYR A 177 -10.41 21.21 -5.12
CA TYR A 177 -8.99 20.86 -5.08
C TYR A 177 -8.30 21.00 -6.44
N TYR A 178 -8.79 21.89 -7.32
CA TYR A 178 -8.25 22.05 -8.68
C TYR A 178 -6.73 22.28 -8.72
N HIS A 179 -6.14 22.95 -7.72
CA HIS A 179 -4.70 23.19 -7.64
C HIS A 179 -3.91 22.08 -6.92
N SER A 180 -4.48 20.89 -6.73
CA SER A 180 -3.77 19.76 -6.12
C SER A 180 -2.85 19.06 -7.12
N ASN A 181 -1.79 18.43 -6.61
CA ASN A 181 -0.86 17.58 -7.39
C ASN A 181 -1.51 16.33 -8.03
N TYR A 182 -2.83 16.17 -7.92
CA TYR A 182 -3.58 15.04 -8.44
C TYR A 182 -4.72 15.47 -9.38
N SER A 183 -4.85 16.77 -9.62
CA SER A 183 -5.96 17.30 -10.39
C SER A 183 -5.90 16.89 -11.85
N ASP A 184 -4.70 16.79 -12.41
CA ASP A 184 -4.46 16.23 -13.73
C ASP A 184 -4.95 14.79 -13.81
N TYR A 185 -4.52 13.91 -12.91
CA TYR A 185 -4.99 12.53 -12.85
C TYR A 185 -6.53 12.42 -12.74
N ILE A 186 -7.14 13.24 -11.89
CA ILE A 186 -8.60 13.23 -11.70
C ILE A 186 -9.35 13.79 -12.92
N LEU A 187 -8.78 14.79 -13.59
CA LEU A 187 -9.33 15.31 -14.83
C LEU A 187 -9.21 14.27 -15.96
N ALA A 188 -8.09 13.54 -16.04
CA ALA A 188 -7.91 12.43 -16.99
C ALA A 188 -8.95 11.31 -16.79
N LEU A 189 -9.16 10.87 -15.53
CA LEU A 189 -10.23 9.92 -15.19
C LEU A 189 -11.62 10.44 -15.58
N LEU A 190 -11.88 11.73 -15.37
CA LEU A 190 -13.16 12.35 -15.72
C LEU A 190 -13.39 12.36 -17.23
N ILE A 191 -12.35 12.63 -18.03
CA ILE A 191 -12.39 12.61 -19.49
C ILE A 191 -12.68 11.20 -19.99
N GLU A 192 -11.93 10.20 -19.52
CA GLU A 192 -12.13 8.80 -19.89
C GLU A 192 -13.56 8.34 -19.58
N SER A 193 -14.08 8.63 -18.38
CA SER A 193 -15.47 8.28 -18.04
C SER A 193 -16.52 9.00 -18.88
N TYR A 194 -16.23 10.19 -19.42
CA TYR A 194 -17.14 10.83 -20.37
C TYR A 194 -17.09 10.19 -21.76
N ARG A 195 -15.92 9.77 -22.22
CA ARG A 195 -15.75 9.01 -23.47
C ARG A 195 -16.44 7.66 -23.43
N HIS A 196 -16.23 6.87 -22.38
CA HIS A 196 -16.89 5.57 -22.21
C HIS A 196 -18.42 5.67 -22.26
N ARG A 197 -18.98 6.83 -21.89
CA ARG A 197 -20.43 7.12 -21.97
C ARG A 197 -20.88 7.77 -23.27
N GLY A 198 -20.02 7.86 -24.28
CA GLY A 198 -20.32 8.48 -25.58
C GLY A 198 -20.55 10.00 -25.50
N LYS A 199 -20.01 10.68 -24.49
CA LYS A 199 -20.14 12.15 -24.32
C LYS A 199 -18.93 12.89 -24.89
N GLU A 200 -18.60 12.62 -26.14
CA GLU A 200 -17.39 13.12 -26.83
C GLU A 200 -17.26 14.64 -26.82
N LYS A 201 -18.36 15.38 -27.00
CA LYS A 201 -18.32 16.86 -26.94
C LYS A 201 -17.79 17.38 -25.59
N ILE A 202 -18.21 16.75 -24.50
CA ILE A 202 -17.78 17.12 -23.14
C ILE A 202 -16.33 16.67 -22.93
N ALA A 203 -15.99 15.45 -23.32
CA ALA A 203 -14.63 14.93 -23.21
C ALA A 203 -13.62 15.82 -23.95
N ASN A 204 -13.91 16.20 -25.20
CA ASN A 204 -13.04 17.05 -26.01
C ASN A 204 -12.88 18.45 -25.43
N HIS A 205 -13.94 19.03 -24.86
CA HIS A 205 -13.81 20.30 -24.15
C HIS A 205 -12.89 20.18 -22.92
N LEU A 206 -13.02 19.10 -22.14
CA LEU A 206 -12.17 18.84 -20.99
C LEU A 206 -10.71 18.52 -21.38
N ILE A 207 -10.48 17.89 -22.53
CA ILE A 207 -9.13 17.64 -23.09
C ILE A 207 -8.42 18.95 -23.40
N LYS A 208 -9.11 19.90 -24.06
CA LYS A 208 -8.54 21.24 -24.30
C LYS A 208 -8.11 21.91 -23.00
N LYS A 209 -9.00 21.90 -22.01
CA LYS A 209 -8.69 22.42 -20.68
C LYS A 209 -7.52 21.70 -20.01
N PHE A 210 -7.44 20.38 -20.16
CA PHE A 210 -6.33 19.58 -19.63
C PHE A 210 -4.99 19.99 -20.26
N GLN A 211 -4.97 20.20 -21.58
CA GLN A 211 -3.75 20.61 -22.30
C GLN A 211 -3.28 22.01 -21.91
N GLU A 212 -4.22 22.93 -21.69
CA GLU A 212 -3.95 24.30 -21.21
C GLU A 212 -3.41 24.30 -19.78
N ASP A 213 -4.10 23.60 -18.86
CA ASP A 213 -3.80 23.66 -17.43
C ASP A 213 -2.64 22.71 -17.02
N PHE A 214 -2.42 21.61 -17.77
CA PHE A 214 -1.47 20.54 -17.43
C PHE A 214 -0.63 20.05 -18.63
N PRO A 215 0.11 20.95 -19.32
CA PRO A 215 0.80 20.62 -20.56
C PRO A 215 1.87 19.53 -20.42
N THR A 216 2.46 19.37 -19.23
CA THR A 216 3.53 18.40 -18.94
C THR A 216 3.05 17.17 -18.16
N SER A 217 1.74 16.99 -18.01
CA SER A 217 1.21 15.89 -17.19
C SER A 217 1.58 14.51 -17.76
N PRO A 218 1.99 13.55 -16.91
CA PRO A 218 2.24 12.17 -17.34
C PRO A 218 0.96 11.42 -17.74
N PHE A 219 -0.24 11.97 -17.45
CA PHE A 219 -1.52 11.32 -17.72
C PHE A 219 -2.10 11.64 -19.10
N ARG A 220 -1.36 12.34 -19.97
CA ARG A 220 -1.78 12.63 -21.36
C ARG A 220 -2.07 11.37 -22.17
N ASN A 221 -1.23 10.34 -22.02
CA ASN A 221 -1.43 9.04 -22.67
C ASN A 221 -2.75 8.36 -22.26
N MET A 222 -3.22 8.59 -21.03
CA MET A 222 -4.47 8.02 -20.53
C MET A 222 -5.70 8.57 -21.28
N ILE A 223 -5.59 9.76 -21.85
CA ILE A 223 -6.66 10.45 -22.59
C ILE A 223 -6.33 10.61 -24.08
N GLY A 224 -5.32 9.90 -24.59
CA GLY A 224 -5.01 9.80 -26.02
C GLY A 224 -4.51 11.10 -26.66
N ILE A 225 -3.67 11.87 -25.96
CA ILE A 225 -3.02 13.12 -26.41
C ILE A 225 -1.55 13.22 -25.96
#